data_AF-A0A2N1TFE6-F1
#
_entry.id   AF-A0A2N1TFE6-F1
#
_cell.length_a   1.000
_cell.length_b   1.000
_cell.length_c   1.000
_cell.angle_alpha   90.00
_cell.angle_beta   90.00
_cell.angle_gamma   90.00
#
_symmetry.space_group_name_H-M   'P 1'
#
loop_
_entity.id
_entity.type
_entity.pdbx_description
1 polymer ?
#
loop_
_entity_poly.entity_id
_entity_poly.type
_entity_poly.pdbx_seq_one_letter_code
_entity_poly.pdbx_strand_id
1 'polypeptide(L)'
;MHEKISIPIKDSHRLINAGSLILVSVSSGNRSTITPIAWHMPVSGTPKLVAIALAAKHFSLELIETTRCFCINLPDHTLLDRVLYCGSHSGRNVNKFVETELTAARCNTIDCLRVEDCSAHIECMVSDIIPAGDHKMVIGEVTAAYCLKEIWRDDGTLDPEKLSLIQHLGGAAFGTIITSVK
;
A
#
# COMPACT_ATOMS: atom_id res chain seq x y z
N MET A 1 13.17 15.97 -3.90
CA MET A 1 12.22 15.14 -3.14
C MET A 1 10.92 15.90 -3.06
N HIS A 2 9.82 15.26 -3.45
CA HIS A 2 8.48 15.85 -3.37
C HIS A 2 8.01 15.89 -1.91
N GLU A 3 7.32 16.97 -1.52
CA GLU A 3 6.87 17.19 -0.14
C GLU A 3 5.70 16.25 0.18
N LYS A 4 5.78 15.49 1.28
CA LYS A 4 4.65 14.69 1.81
C LYS A 4 4.01 15.39 3.00
N ILE A 5 2.68 15.48 2.97
CA ILE A 5 1.86 16.08 4.02
C ILE A 5 1.06 15.00 4.76
N SER A 6 0.81 15.22 6.05
CA SER A 6 -0.08 14.35 6.83
C SER A 6 -1.54 14.57 6.44
N ILE A 7 -2.28 13.48 6.27
CA ILE A 7 -3.71 13.47 6.00
C ILE A 7 -4.46 13.10 7.27
N PRO A 8 -5.60 13.76 7.59
CA PRO A 8 -6.44 13.36 8.71
C PRO A 8 -6.83 11.88 8.61
N ILE A 9 -6.71 11.12 9.71
CA ILE A 9 -7.06 9.68 9.75
C ILE A 9 -8.50 9.44 9.24
N LYS A 10 -9.43 10.36 9.53
CA LYS A 10 -10.82 10.30 9.06
C LYS A 10 -10.96 10.24 7.52
N ASP A 11 -9.99 10.77 6.80
CA ASP A 11 -9.98 10.89 5.34
C ASP A 11 -9.03 9.89 4.66
N SER A 12 -8.27 9.10 5.43
CA SER A 12 -7.26 8.15 4.93
C SER A 12 -7.76 7.18 3.84
N HIS A 13 -8.99 6.68 3.97
CA HIS A 13 -9.63 5.80 2.99
C HIS A 13 -9.65 6.36 1.56
N ARG A 14 -9.66 7.70 1.40
CA ARG A 14 -9.67 8.36 0.08
C ARG A 14 -8.43 8.03 -0.75
N LEU A 15 -7.31 7.70 -0.10
CA LEU A 15 -6.05 7.30 -0.77
C LEU A 15 -6.17 5.97 -1.53
N ILE A 16 -7.12 5.11 -1.16
CA ILE A 16 -7.29 3.77 -1.75
C ILE A 16 -8.70 3.53 -2.32
N ASN A 17 -9.62 4.48 -2.15
CA ASN A 17 -11.04 4.32 -2.51
C ASN A 17 -11.27 4.15 -4.02
N ALA A 18 -10.31 4.58 -4.85
CA ALA A 18 -10.34 4.39 -6.30
C ALA A 18 -10.09 2.92 -6.73
N GLY A 19 -9.82 2.02 -5.78
CA GLY A 19 -9.61 0.59 -6.05
C GLY A 19 -8.31 0.26 -6.78
N SER A 20 -7.37 1.19 -6.85
CA SER A 20 -6.07 1.01 -7.51
C SER A 20 -5.23 -0.05 -6.83
N LEU A 21 -4.35 -0.72 -7.58
CA LEU A 21 -3.35 -1.60 -7.00
C LEU A 21 -2.50 -0.83 -5.99
N ILE A 22 -2.25 -1.47 -4.85
CA ILE A 22 -1.37 -0.96 -3.80
C ILE A 22 -0.13 -1.84 -3.67
N LEU A 23 0.91 -1.30 -3.03
CA LEU A 23 2.05 -2.07 -2.52
C LEU A 23 1.95 -2.16 -0.99
N VAL A 24 1.91 -3.38 -0.46
CA VAL A 24 2.00 -3.61 0.98
C VAL A 24 3.45 -3.90 1.35
N SER A 25 4.01 -3.07 2.23
CA SER A 25 5.31 -3.32 2.84
C SER A 25 5.19 -3.74 4.30
N VAL A 26 6.11 -4.60 4.74
CA VAL A 26 6.24 -5.05 6.12
C VAL A 26 7.71 -5.30 6.43
N SER A 27 8.12 -4.97 7.66
CA SER A 27 9.49 -5.15 8.16
C SER A 27 9.49 -5.94 9.46
N SER A 28 10.49 -6.81 9.65
CA SER A 28 10.77 -7.52 10.90
C SER A 28 12.29 -7.62 11.07
N GLY A 29 12.83 -6.86 12.03
CA GLY A 29 14.28 -6.73 12.19
C GLY A 29 14.97 -6.23 10.91
N ASN A 30 15.88 -7.03 10.36
CA ASN A 30 16.58 -6.70 9.11
C ASN A 30 15.86 -7.19 7.84
N ARG A 31 14.71 -7.85 7.97
CA ARG A 31 13.93 -8.36 6.84
C ARG A 31 12.85 -7.35 6.48
N SER A 32 12.67 -7.12 5.20
CA SER A 32 11.56 -6.32 4.68
C SER A 32 11.12 -6.86 3.34
N THR A 33 9.84 -6.76 3.04
CA THR A 33 9.31 -7.16 1.74
C THR A 33 8.20 -6.23 1.29
N ILE A 34 7.99 -6.18 -0.02
CA ILE A 34 6.97 -5.40 -0.71
C ILE A 34 6.11 -6.40 -1.49
N THR A 35 4.79 -6.31 -1.39
CA THR A 35 3.86 -7.20 -2.08
C THR A 35 2.79 -6.37 -2.79
N PRO A 36 2.67 -6.44 -4.11
CA PRO A 36 1.53 -5.84 -4.81
C PRO A 36 0.23 -6.53 -4.41
N ILE A 37 -0.79 -5.75 -4.08
CA ILE A 37 -2.12 -6.24 -3.69
C ILE A 37 -3.17 -5.48 -4.49
N ALA A 38 -3.93 -6.22 -5.28
CA ALA A 38 -5.13 -5.71 -5.96
C ALA A 38 -6.38 -5.86 -5.08
N TRP A 39 -6.38 -6.82 -4.14
CA TRP A 39 -7.53 -7.16 -3.31
C TRP A 39 -7.43 -6.46 -1.95
N HIS A 40 -7.92 -5.22 -1.90
CA HIS A 40 -7.98 -4.40 -0.69
C HIS A 40 -9.24 -3.53 -0.69
N MET A 41 -9.61 -2.99 0.48
CA MET A 41 -10.72 -2.04 0.60
C MET A 41 -10.71 -1.30 1.94
N PRO A 42 -11.33 -0.11 2.03
CA PRO A 42 -11.79 0.44 3.30
C PRO A 42 -12.85 -0.47 3.95
N VAL A 43 -12.86 -0.57 5.28
CA VAL A 43 -13.76 -1.46 6.05
C VAL A 43 -14.65 -0.69 7.03
N SER A 44 -14.10 0.30 7.73
CA SER A 44 -14.84 1.00 8.80
C SER A 44 -14.49 2.49 8.86
N GLY A 45 -15.47 3.29 9.30
CA GLY A 45 -15.34 4.72 9.53
C GLY A 45 -14.78 5.09 10.91
N THR A 46 -15.17 4.35 11.96
CA THR A 46 -14.74 4.57 13.35
C THR A 46 -14.81 3.24 14.12
N PRO A 47 -13.67 2.61 14.50
CA PRO A 47 -12.29 3.00 14.16
C PRO A 47 -12.06 2.95 12.65
N LYS A 48 -11.03 3.64 12.16
CA LYS A 48 -10.68 3.63 10.73
C LYS A 48 -9.96 2.34 10.39
N LEU A 49 -10.65 1.47 9.66
CA LEU A 49 -10.13 0.15 9.28
C LEU A 49 -10.01 0.01 7.77
N VAL A 50 -8.97 -0.70 7.33
CA VAL A 50 -8.76 -1.17 5.96
C VAL A 50 -8.53 -2.68 5.98
N ALA A 51 -8.82 -3.36 4.88
CA ALA A 51 -8.54 -4.78 4.70
C ALA A 51 -7.66 -5.00 3.48
N ILE A 52 -6.76 -5.97 3.58
CA ILE A 52 -5.98 -6.54 2.47
C ILE A 52 -6.15 -8.07 2.47
N ALA A 53 -6.29 -8.67 1.30
CA ALA A 53 -6.24 -10.13 1.17
C ALA A 53 -4.82 -10.58 0.81
N LEU A 54 -4.26 -11.50 1.59
CA LEU A 54 -2.92 -12.05 1.39
C LEU A 54 -2.99 -13.58 1.29
N ALA A 55 -2.39 -14.15 0.23
CA ALA A 55 -2.29 -15.59 0.10
C ALA A 55 -1.45 -16.18 1.24
N ALA A 56 -1.85 -17.34 1.76
CA ALA A 56 -1.19 -17.98 2.91
C ALA A 56 0.32 -18.24 2.69
N LYS A 57 0.74 -18.37 1.43
CA LYS A 57 2.14 -18.60 1.02
C LYS A 57 3.01 -17.33 1.03
N HIS A 58 2.40 -16.13 1.03
CA HIS A 58 3.15 -14.88 0.91
C HIS A 58 4.03 -14.64 2.13
N PHE A 59 5.29 -14.26 1.88
CA PHE A 59 6.23 -13.93 2.96
C PHE A 59 5.77 -12.72 3.79
N SER A 60 5.08 -11.78 3.15
CA SER A 60 4.50 -10.63 3.84
C SER A 60 3.50 -11.04 4.90
N LEU A 61 2.69 -12.09 4.68
CA LEU A 61 1.73 -12.55 5.68
C LEU A 61 2.43 -13.08 6.93
N GLU A 62 3.48 -13.88 6.76
CA GLU A 62 4.29 -14.39 7.87
C GLU A 62 4.90 -13.25 8.70
N LEU A 63 5.44 -12.23 8.04
CA LEU A 63 5.95 -11.06 8.74
C LEU A 63 4.83 -10.31 9.48
N ILE A 64 3.70 -10.05 8.82
CA ILE A 64 2.54 -9.34 9.41
C ILE A 64 1.99 -10.07 10.64
N GLU A 65 1.93 -11.41 10.62
CA GLU A 65 1.48 -12.21 11.76
C GLU A 65 2.36 -11.98 13.00
N THR A 66 3.67 -11.80 12.80
CA THR A 66 4.63 -11.56 13.89
C THR A 66 4.71 -10.10 14.32
N THR A 67 4.74 -9.16 13.37
CA THR A 67 5.02 -7.74 13.63
C THR A 67 3.76 -6.95 13.97
N ARG A 68 2.58 -7.48 13.60
CA ARG A 68 1.28 -6.86 13.82
C ARG A 68 1.17 -5.46 13.23
N CYS A 69 1.93 -5.14 12.19
CA CYS A 69 1.81 -3.90 11.44
C CYS A 69 2.18 -4.08 9.96
N PHE A 70 1.70 -3.16 9.12
CA PHE A 70 2.07 -3.07 7.71
C PHE A 70 1.83 -1.65 7.18
N CYS A 71 2.50 -1.29 6.10
CA CYS A 71 2.26 -0.04 5.39
C CYS A 71 1.68 -0.32 3.99
N ILE A 72 0.57 0.34 3.68
CA ILE A 72 0.03 0.43 2.33
C ILE A 72 0.71 1.61 1.64
N ASN A 73 1.20 1.39 0.43
CA ASN A 73 1.83 2.41 -0.41
C ASN A 73 1.10 2.48 -1.74
N LEU A 74 0.88 3.69 -2.25
CA LEU A 74 0.15 3.95 -3.49
C LEU A 74 1.15 4.19 -4.65
N PRO A 75 1.47 3.16 -5.45
CA PRO A 75 2.38 3.34 -6.58
C PRO A 75 1.71 4.10 -7.71
N ASP A 76 2.52 4.82 -8.49
CA ASP A 76 2.09 5.37 -9.77
C ASP A 76 2.57 4.48 -10.94
N HIS A 77 2.06 4.78 -12.14
CA HIS A 77 2.39 4.05 -13.37
C HIS A 77 3.89 4.00 -13.71
N THR A 78 4.69 4.96 -13.25
CA THR A 78 6.14 4.98 -13.50
C THR A 78 6.87 3.89 -12.74
N LEU A 79 6.24 3.35 -11.68
CA LEU A 79 6.77 2.24 -10.88
C LEU A 79 6.33 0.86 -11.38
N LEU A 80 5.65 0.75 -12.53
CA LEU A 80 5.03 -0.50 -12.98
C LEU A 80 6.02 -1.67 -13.10
N ASP A 81 7.22 -1.44 -13.62
CA ASP A 81 8.26 -2.49 -13.72
C ASP A 81 8.68 -3.00 -12.33
N ARG A 82 8.79 -2.09 -11.36
CA ARG A 82 9.13 -2.41 -9.96
C ARG A 82 7.98 -3.15 -9.27
N VAL A 83 6.73 -2.76 -9.56
CA VAL A 83 5.52 -3.46 -9.11
C VAL A 83 5.51 -4.90 -9.64
N LEU A 84 5.74 -5.09 -10.93
CA LEU A 84 5.82 -6.40 -11.58
C LEU A 84 6.91 -7.29 -10.96
N TYR A 85 8.11 -6.73 -10.74
CA TYR A 85 9.19 -7.43 -10.07
C TYR A 85 8.77 -7.88 -8.66
N CYS A 86 8.17 -6.98 -7.88
CA CYS A 86 7.69 -7.28 -6.54
C CYS A 86 6.59 -8.34 -6.52
N GLY A 87 5.77 -8.45 -7.56
CA GLY A 87 4.74 -9.50 -7.68
C GLY A 87 5.31 -10.86 -8.08
N SER A 88 6.43 -10.87 -8.81
CA SER A 88 7.01 -12.09 -9.40
C SER A 88 8.08 -12.76 -8.55
N HIS A 89 8.67 -12.04 -7.59
CA HIS A 89 9.73 -12.54 -6.72
C HIS A 89 9.27 -12.65 -5.26
N SER A 90 9.70 -13.68 -4.55
CA SER A 90 9.39 -13.84 -3.13
C SER A 90 10.43 -13.14 -2.26
N GLY A 91 9.97 -12.35 -1.27
CA GLY A 91 10.84 -11.71 -0.29
C GLY A 91 11.58 -12.69 0.66
N ARG A 92 11.24 -13.98 0.60
CA ARG A 92 12.02 -15.04 1.25
C ARG A 92 13.44 -15.10 0.68
N ASN A 93 13.55 -14.90 -0.63
CA ASN A 93 14.75 -15.19 -1.41
C ASN A 93 15.52 -13.92 -1.78
N VAL A 94 14.83 -12.80 -1.90
CA VAL A 94 15.43 -11.53 -2.36
C VAL A 94 15.05 -10.36 -1.45
N ASN A 95 15.92 -9.36 -1.39
CA ASN A 95 15.60 -8.07 -0.80
C ASN A 95 14.98 -7.16 -1.87
N LYS A 96 13.65 -7.06 -1.87
CA LYS A 96 12.92 -6.32 -2.92
C LYS A 96 13.26 -4.83 -2.98
N PHE A 97 13.63 -4.19 -1.87
CA PHE A 97 14.05 -2.78 -1.91
C PHE A 97 15.37 -2.63 -2.67
N VAL A 98 16.32 -3.53 -2.45
CA VAL A 98 17.62 -3.52 -3.13
C VAL A 98 17.44 -3.85 -4.62
N GLU A 99 16.75 -4.94 -4.94
CA GLU A 99 16.60 -5.43 -6.31
C GLU A 99 15.80 -4.48 -7.23
N THR A 100 14.92 -3.66 -6.66
CA THR A 100 14.10 -2.71 -7.43
C THR A 100 14.59 -1.27 -7.33
N GLU A 101 15.65 -1.03 -6.55
CA GLU A 101 16.16 0.31 -6.22
C GLU A 101 15.08 1.24 -5.66
N LEU A 102 14.03 0.67 -5.04
CA LEU A 102 13.02 1.44 -4.35
C LEU A 102 13.62 2.04 -3.08
N THR A 103 13.33 3.31 -2.85
CA THR A 103 13.83 4.06 -1.72
C THR A 103 13.06 3.64 -0.46
N ALA A 104 13.75 2.97 0.45
CA ALA A 104 13.21 2.62 1.76
C ALA A 104 13.26 3.82 2.70
N ALA A 105 12.15 4.09 3.39
CA ALA A 105 12.12 5.07 4.47
C ALA A 105 11.22 4.60 5.61
N ARG A 106 11.45 5.13 6.81
CA ARG A 106 10.72 4.71 8.01
C ARG A 106 9.28 5.23 7.99
N CYS A 107 8.37 4.39 8.45
CA CYS A 107 7.04 4.81 8.87
C CYS A 107 7.11 5.70 10.11
N ASN A 108 6.09 6.52 10.32
CA ASN A 108 6.01 7.50 11.40
C ASN A 108 5.49 6.90 12.71
N THR A 109 4.60 5.92 12.65
CA THR A 109 3.83 5.40 13.79
C THR A 109 3.95 3.89 13.99
N ILE A 110 4.53 3.17 13.02
CA ILE A 110 4.74 1.71 13.07
C ILE A 110 6.20 1.35 12.78
N ASP A 111 6.67 0.21 13.29
CA ASP A 111 8.01 -0.31 13.01
C ASP A 111 8.07 -1.01 11.65
N CYS A 112 7.93 -0.22 10.59
CA CYS A 112 7.89 -0.69 9.22
C CYS A 112 8.62 0.27 8.27
N LEU A 113 9.17 -0.26 7.19
CA LEU A 113 9.61 0.54 6.05
C LEU A 113 8.45 0.76 5.08
N ARG A 114 8.41 1.94 4.49
CA ARG A 114 7.54 2.32 3.37
C ARG A 114 8.37 2.61 2.14
N VAL A 115 7.69 2.63 0.99
CA VAL A 115 8.28 2.84 -0.33
C VAL A 115 8.25 4.32 -0.68
N GLU A 116 9.29 5.09 -0.36
CA GLU A 116 9.30 6.57 -0.52
C GLU A 116 8.91 7.03 -1.95
N ASP A 117 9.21 6.24 -2.98
CA ASP A 117 8.83 6.55 -4.37
C ASP A 117 7.30 6.59 -4.58
N CYS A 118 6.50 6.00 -3.69
CA CYS A 118 5.04 6.01 -3.80
C CYS A 118 4.43 7.37 -3.43
N SER A 119 3.30 7.66 -4.07
CA SER A 119 2.58 8.93 -3.96
C SER A 119 1.83 9.11 -2.64
N ALA A 120 1.46 8.00 -1.98
CA ALA A 120 0.73 8.01 -0.72
C ALA A 120 1.03 6.78 0.13
N HIS A 121 0.75 6.90 1.44
CA HIS A 121 0.99 5.91 2.45
C HIS A 121 -0.14 5.83 3.46
N ILE A 122 -0.47 4.62 3.91
CA ILE A 122 -1.33 4.36 5.06
C ILE A 122 -0.61 3.37 5.97
N GLU A 123 -0.36 3.78 7.21
CA GLU A 123 0.24 2.92 8.24
C GLU A 123 -0.86 2.24 9.04
N CYS A 124 -0.71 0.92 9.21
CA CYS A 124 -1.74 0.10 9.81
C CYS A 124 -1.16 -0.78 10.92
N MET A 125 -1.85 -0.80 12.06
CA MET A 125 -1.69 -1.82 13.09
C MET A 125 -2.73 -2.92 12.86
N VAL A 126 -2.33 -4.19 12.91
CA VAL A 126 -3.23 -5.30 12.62
C VAL A 126 -4.24 -5.45 13.75
N SER A 127 -5.51 -5.23 13.41
CA SER A 127 -6.66 -5.46 14.28
C SER A 127 -7.04 -6.94 14.28
N ASP A 128 -7.20 -7.54 13.10
CA ASP A 128 -7.62 -8.94 12.96
C ASP A 128 -7.01 -9.63 11.72
N ILE A 129 -6.95 -10.96 11.73
CA ILE A 129 -6.53 -11.79 10.60
C ILE A 129 -7.53 -12.94 10.46
N ILE A 130 -8.38 -12.86 9.44
CA ILE A 130 -9.51 -13.78 9.23
C ILE A 130 -9.15 -14.77 8.12
N PRO A 131 -9.22 -16.10 8.35
CA PRO A 131 -9.06 -17.10 7.28
C PRO A 131 -10.13 -16.97 6.20
N ALA A 132 -9.73 -17.02 4.93
CA ALA A 132 -10.60 -16.88 3.77
C ALA A 132 -10.13 -17.78 2.62
N GLY A 133 -10.30 -19.10 2.77
CA GLY A 133 -9.83 -20.08 1.79
C GLY A 133 -8.30 -20.19 1.75
N ASP A 134 -7.70 -19.97 0.58
CA ASP A 134 -6.24 -19.95 0.38
C ASP A 134 -5.59 -18.60 0.74
N HIS A 135 -6.42 -17.61 1.11
CA HIS A 135 -5.99 -16.30 1.59
C HIS A 135 -6.36 -16.10 3.06
N LYS A 136 -5.74 -15.08 3.67
CA LYS A 136 -6.21 -14.46 4.90
C LYS A 136 -6.55 -13.01 4.61
N MET A 137 -7.67 -12.55 5.15
CA MET A 137 -8.05 -11.15 5.17
C MET A 137 -7.43 -10.51 6.41
N VAL A 138 -6.45 -9.64 6.21
CA VAL A 138 -5.80 -8.87 7.26
C VAL A 138 -6.52 -7.55 7.40
N ILE A 139 -7.07 -7.28 8.58
CA ILE A 139 -7.74 -6.02 8.92
C ILE A 139 -6.77 -5.16 9.71
N GLY A 140 -6.51 -3.95 9.23
CA GLY A 140 -5.61 -2.97 9.85
C GLY A 140 -6.36 -1.73 10.32
N GLU A 141 -6.08 -1.29 11.55
CA GLU A 141 -6.45 0.03 12.05
C GLU A 141 -5.43 1.08 11.61
N VAL A 142 -5.91 2.16 11.01
CA VAL A 142 -5.08 3.23 10.46
C VAL A 142 -4.51 4.08 11.58
N THR A 143 -3.18 4.12 11.70
CA THR A 143 -2.46 4.93 12.68
C THR A 143 -1.87 6.21 12.09
N ALA A 144 -1.58 6.22 10.80
CA ALA A 144 -1.16 7.41 10.05
C ALA A 144 -1.53 7.31 8.57
N ALA A 145 -1.72 8.47 7.93
CA ALA A 145 -1.88 8.57 6.49
C ALA A 145 -1.17 9.84 5.99
N TYR A 146 -0.49 9.77 4.86
CA TYR A 146 0.20 10.90 4.25
C TYR A 146 0.39 10.68 2.75
N CYS A 147 0.49 11.77 2.01
CA CYS A 147 0.68 11.72 0.57
C CYS A 147 1.46 12.93 0.07
N LEU A 148 1.85 12.89 -1.21
CA LEU A 148 2.40 14.04 -1.90
C LEU A 148 1.45 15.22 -1.79
N LYS A 149 1.99 16.40 -1.51
CA LYS A 149 1.22 17.63 -1.38
C LYS A 149 0.46 17.93 -2.67
N GLU A 150 1.08 17.73 -3.83
CA GLU A 150 0.46 18.03 -5.12
C GLU A 150 -0.75 17.15 -5.48
N ILE A 151 -0.94 15.99 -4.83
CA ILE A 151 -2.09 15.12 -5.12
C ILE A 151 -3.27 15.35 -4.18
N TRP A 152 -3.12 16.20 -3.15
CA TRP A 152 -4.16 16.45 -2.15
C TRP A 152 -4.75 17.85 -2.29
N ARG A 153 -6.07 17.94 -2.40
CA ARG A 153 -6.80 19.21 -2.54
C ARG A 153 -7.26 19.74 -1.18
N ASP A 154 -7.51 21.04 -1.12
CA ASP A 154 -7.98 21.74 0.09
C ASP A 154 -9.36 21.26 0.57
N ASP A 155 -10.18 20.70 -0.32
CA ASP A 155 -11.47 20.08 0.00
C ASP A 155 -11.34 18.65 0.61
N GLY A 156 -10.09 18.18 0.77
CA GLY A 156 -9.76 16.87 1.30
C GLY A 156 -9.87 15.74 0.29
N THR A 157 -9.97 16.02 -1.01
CA THR A 157 -10.02 14.99 -2.06
C THR A 157 -8.68 14.83 -2.77
N LEU A 158 -8.53 13.73 -3.51
CA LEU A 158 -7.37 13.57 -4.38
C LEU A 158 -7.57 14.34 -5.69
N ASP A 159 -6.48 14.90 -6.21
CA ASP A 159 -6.48 15.54 -7.52
C ASP A 159 -6.36 14.50 -8.65
N PRO A 160 -7.44 14.16 -9.38
CA PRO A 160 -7.38 13.22 -10.49
C PRO A 160 -6.33 13.59 -11.52
N GLU A 161 -6.10 14.86 -11.83
CA GLU A 161 -5.13 15.26 -12.88
C GLU A 161 -3.67 15.02 -12.48
N LYS A 162 -3.40 14.87 -11.18
CA LYS A 162 -2.08 14.60 -10.62
C LYS A 162 -1.89 13.13 -10.25
N LEU A 163 -2.96 12.34 -10.33
CA LEU A 163 -2.92 10.91 -10.08
C LEU A 163 -2.56 10.13 -11.34
N SER A 164 -1.70 9.14 -11.17
CA SER A 164 -1.38 8.16 -12.21
C SER A 164 -1.51 6.74 -11.65
N LEU A 165 -2.73 6.40 -11.24
CA LEU A 165 -3.02 5.15 -10.55
C LEU A 165 -2.90 3.93 -11.48
N ILE A 166 -2.37 2.84 -10.94
CA ILE A 166 -2.33 1.54 -11.62
C ILE A 166 -3.56 0.73 -11.19
N GLN A 167 -4.25 0.13 -12.16
CA GLN A 167 -5.34 -0.83 -11.96
C GLN A 167 -4.89 -2.21 -12.44
N HIS A 168 -4.96 -3.24 -11.60
CA HIS A 168 -4.63 -4.61 -12.02
C HIS A 168 -5.84 -5.28 -12.67
N LEU A 169 -5.68 -5.73 -13.91
CA LEU A 169 -6.76 -6.34 -14.70
C LEU A 169 -6.69 -7.88 -14.73
N GLY A 170 -5.66 -8.46 -14.10
CA GLY A 170 -5.42 -9.90 -14.08
C GLY A 170 -4.19 -10.30 -14.90
N GLY A 171 -3.48 -11.34 -14.43
CA GLY A 171 -2.20 -11.75 -15.04
C GLY A 171 -1.19 -10.60 -15.04
N ALA A 172 -0.59 -10.33 -16.20
CA ALA A 172 0.33 -9.21 -16.42
C ALA A 172 -0.36 -7.95 -16.98
N ALA A 173 -1.70 -7.91 -17.05
CA ALA A 173 -2.43 -6.78 -17.61
C ALA A 173 -2.71 -5.71 -16.54
N PHE A 174 -2.45 -4.45 -16.91
CA PHE A 174 -2.71 -3.28 -16.08
C PHE A 174 -3.41 -2.19 -16.90
N GLY A 175 -4.18 -1.36 -16.22
CA GLY A 175 -4.80 -0.15 -16.76
C GLY A 175 -4.47 1.07 -15.91
N THR A 176 -4.85 2.25 -16.41
CA THR A 176 -4.79 3.52 -15.68
C THR A 176 -6.14 4.22 -15.76
N ILE A 177 -6.40 5.16 -14.85
CA ILE A 177 -7.61 5.98 -14.88
C ILE A 177 -7.42 7.10 -15.90
N ILE A 178 -8.38 7.28 -16.79
CA ILE A 178 -8.45 8.47 -17.66
C ILE A 178 -9.08 9.58 -16.84
N THR A 179 -8.34 10.67 -16.65
CA THR A 179 -8.67 11.76 -15.71
C THR A 179 -9.66 12.77 -16.28
N SER A 180 -10.06 12.63 -17.55
CA SER A 180 -11.06 13.49 -18.19
C SER A 180 -12.47 13.02 -17.88
N VAL A 181 -13.07 13.56 -16.81
CA VAL A 181 -14.52 13.56 -16.65
C VAL A 181 -14.95 15.03 -16.67
N LYS A 182 -15.56 15.43 -17.79
CA LYS A 182 -16.32 16.70 -17.88
C LYS A 182 -17.57 16.60 -17.02
#